data_AF-A0A8M1GRI8-F1
#
_entry.id   AF-A0A8M1GRI8-F1
#
_cell.length_a   1.000
_cell.length_b   1.000
_cell.length_c   1.000
_cell.angle_alpha   90.00
_cell.angle_beta   90.00
_cell.angle_gamma   90.00
#
_symmetry.space_group_name_H-M   'P 1'
#
loop_
_entity.id
_entity.type
_entity.pdbx_description
1 polymer ?
#
loop_
_entity_poly.entity_id
_entity_poly.type
_entity_poly.pdbx_seq_one_letter_code
_entity_poly.pdbx_strand_id
1 'polypeptide(L)'
;MRPWTGSWRWIMLILFAWGTLLFYIGGHLVRDNDHPDHSSRELSKILAKLERLKQQNEDLRRMAESLRIPEGPIDQGPASGRVRALEEQLLKAKEQIENYKKQTRNGLGKDHEILRRRIENGAKELWFFLQSELKKLKNLEGNVLQRHADEFLSDLGHHERSIMTDLYYLSQTDGAGDWREKEAKDLTELVQRRITYLQNPKDCSKAKKLVCNINKGCGYGCQLHHVVYCFMIAYGTQRTLILESQNWRYATGGWETVFRPVSETCTDRSGTSTGHWSGEVKDKNVQVVELPIVDSLHPRPPYLPLAIPEDLADRLVRVHGDPAVWWVSQFVKYLIRPQPWLEKEIEEATRKLGFKHPVIGVHVRRTDKVGTEAAFHPIEEYMVHVEEHFQLLARRMQVDKRRVYLATDDPSLLKEAKTKLIGKERRTVEVDNPIW
;
A
#
# COMPACT_ATOMS: atom_id res chain seq x y z
N MET A 1 -4.54 46.60 87.39
CA MET A 1 -5.59 46.44 86.35
C MET A 1 -5.30 47.41 85.20
N ARG A 2 -4.91 46.90 84.04
CA ARG A 2 -4.88 47.62 82.75
C ARG A 2 -5.49 46.66 81.71
N PRO A 3 -6.40 47.14 80.83
CA PRO A 3 -7.28 46.27 80.07
C PRO A 3 -6.62 45.79 78.77
N TRP A 4 -6.83 44.52 78.47
CA TRP A 4 -6.30 43.83 77.30
C TRP A 4 -7.25 44.04 76.10
N THR A 5 -7.20 45.22 75.48
CA THR A 5 -8.07 45.63 74.36
C THR A 5 -7.52 45.28 72.97
N GLY A 6 -6.52 44.40 72.89
CA GLY A 6 -5.86 44.04 71.62
C GLY A 6 -6.37 42.77 70.93
N SER A 7 -7.06 41.86 71.65
CA SER A 7 -7.32 40.50 71.14
C SER A 7 -8.52 40.40 70.20
N TRP A 8 -9.57 41.21 70.42
CA TRP A 8 -10.82 41.07 69.68
C TRP A 8 -10.74 41.47 68.20
N ARG A 9 -9.85 42.42 67.86
CA ARG A 9 -9.59 42.83 66.47
C ARG A 9 -8.98 41.72 65.63
N TRP A 10 -8.08 40.92 66.21
CA TRP A 10 -7.45 39.79 65.52
C TRP A 10 -8.42 38.62 65.34
N ILE A 11 -9.27 38.36 66.34
CA ILE A 11 -10.31 37.34 66.25
C ILE A 11 -11.31 37.67 65.13
N MET A 12 -11.74 38.94 65.03
CA MET A 12 -12.64 39.37 63.96
C MET A 12 -12.00 39.27 62.58
N LEU A 13 -10.71 39.57 62.43
CA LEU A 13 -10.01 39.42 61.16
C LEU A 13 -9.88 37.94 60.74
N ILE A 14 -9.60 37.04 61.69
CA ILE A 14 -9.51 35.60 61.42
C ILE A 14 -10.89 35.04 61.05
N LEU A 15 -11.95 35.46 61.75
CA LEU A 15 -13.32 35.04 61.42
C LEU A 15 -13.77 35.56 60.06
N PHE A 16 -13.38 36.78 59.69
CA PHE A 16 -13.69 37.34 58.37
C PHE A 16 -12.93 36.60 57.25
N ALA A 17 -11.65 36.28 57.48
CA ALA A 17 -10.85 35.49 56.54
C ALA A 17 -11.37 34.04 56.40
N TRP A 18 -11.84 33.43 57.48
CA TRP A 18 -12.49 32.12 57.43
C TRP A 18 -13.86 32.17 56.75
N GLY A 19 -14.63 33.24 56.97
CA GLY A 19 -15.91 33.46 56.31
C GLY A 19 -15.77 33.62 54.80
N THR A 20 -14.77 34.38 54.33
CA THR A 20 -14.49 34.54 52.89
C THR A 20 -13.95 33.25 52.27
N LEU A 21 -13.15 32.46 52.99
CA LEU A 21 -12.69 31.15 52.53
C LEU A 21 -13.86 30.15 52.39
N LEU A 22 -14.76 30.10 53.37
CA LEU A 22 -15.96 29.25 53.31
C LEU A 22 -16.92 29.69 52.21
N PHE A 23 -17.06 31.00 51.98
CA PHE A 23 -17.88 31.52 50.88
C PHE A 23 -17.23 31.27 49.51
N TYR A 24 -15.90 31.29 49.41
CA TYR A 24 -15.17 30.96 48.18
C TYR A 24 -15.27 29.46 47.85
N ILE A 25 -15.10 28.58 48.85
CA ILE A 25 -15.22 27.12 48.69
C ILE A 25 -16.69 26.73 48.44
N GLY A 26 -17.63 27.30 49.20
CA GLY A 26 -19.08 27.08 49.02
C GLY A 26 -19.59 27.64 47.69
N GLY A 27 -19.09 28.79 47.25
CA GLY A 27 -19.41 29.39 45.95
C GLY A 27 -18.89 28.57 44.77
N HIS A 28 -17.72 27.94 44.91
CA HIS A 28 -17.19 27.03 43.87
C HIS A 28 -17.95 25.69 43.84
N LEU A 29 -18.36 25.17 45.00
CA LEU A 29 -19.17 23.94 45.11
C LEU A 29 -20.61 24.12 44.59
N VAL A 30 -21.21 25.31 44.76
CA VAL A 30 -22.54 25.61 44.22
C VAL A 30 -22.47 25.95 42.72
N ARG A 31 -21.39 26.58 42.26
CA ARG A 31 -21.19 26.92 40.84
C ARG A 31 -20.77 25.74 39.96
N ASP A 32 -20.18 24.68 40.54
CA ASP A 32 -19.94 23.40 39.85
C ASP A 32 -21.19 22.49 39.81
N ASN A 33 -22.26 22.83 40.54
CA ASN A 33 -23.48 22.01 40.61
C ASN A 33 -24.62 22.47 39.68
N ASP A 34 -24.40 23.50 38.86
CA ASP A 34 -25.40 24.06 37.94
C ASP A 34 -25.37 23.45 36.51
N HIS A 35 -24.82 22.25 36.33
CA HIS A 35 -24.95 21.47 35.08
C HIS A 35 -25.54 20.05 35.28
N PRO A 36 -26.78 19.90 35.80
CA PRO A 36 -27.47 18.61 35.78
C PRO A 36 -28.03 18.22 34.39
N ASP A 37 -27.93 19.10 33.40
CA ASP A 37 -28.64 18.95 32.12
C ASP A 37 -27.87 18.18 31.01
N HIS A 38 -26.56 17.97 31.19
CA HIS A 38 -25.75 17.24 30.20
C HIS A 38 -25.77 15.73 30.44
N SER A 39 -25.78 15.28 31.70
CA SER A 39 -25.82 13.84 32.02
C SER A 39 -27.20 13.22 31.75
N SER A 40 -28.28 13.94 32.03
CA SER A 40 -29.66 13.50 31.74
C SER A 40 -29.94 13.42 30.24
N ARG A 41 -29.40 14.36 29.44
CA ARG A 41 -29.45 14.33 27.97
C ARG A 41 -28.61 13.21 27.36
N GLU A 42 -27.43 12.95 27.90
CA GLU A 42 -26.61 11.80 27.48
C GLU A 42 -27.30 10.47 27.85
N LEU A 43 -27.86 10.36 29.05
CA LEU A 43 -28.56 9.15 29.51
C LEU A 43 -29.83 8.89 28.70
N SER A 44 -30.62 9.93 28.39
CA SER A 44 -31.81 9.81 27.54
C SER A 44 -31.45 9.48 26.08
N LYS A 45 -30.35 10.01 25.55
CA LYS A 45 -29.81 9.58 24.25
C LYS A 45 -29.34 8.12 24.27
N ILE A 46 -28.71 7.68 25.36
CA ILE A 46 -28.27 6.29 25.53
C ILE A 46 -29.47 5.36 25.64
N LEU A 47 -30.48 5.71 26.44
CA LEU A 47 -31.73 4.96 26.58
C LEU A 47 -32.49 4.87 25.25
N ALA A 48 -32.60 5.99 24.52
CA ALA A 48 -33.22 6.00 23.19
C ALA A 48 -32.46 5.13 22.18
N LYS A 49 -31.12 5.10 22.24
CA LYS A 49 -30.30 4.17 21.43
C LYS A 49 -30.48 2.71 21.85
N LEU A 50 -30.60 2.44 23.15
CA LEU A 50 -30.78 1.09 23.70
C LEU A 50 -32.15 0.52 23.33
N GLU A 51 -33.19 1.36 23.39
CA GLU A 51 -34.55 1.03 22.98
C GLU A 51 -34.63 0.79 21.47
N ARG A 52 -33.95 1.63 20.68
CA ARG A 52 -33.81 1.43 19.23
C ARG A 52 -33.06 0.13 18.90
N LEU A 53 -31.99 -0.20 19.63
CA LEU A 53 -31.25 -1.46 19.47
C LEU A 53 -32.09 -2.67 19.88
N LYS A 54 -32.88 -2.55 20.95
CA LYS A 54 -33.80 -3.60 21.39
C LYS A 54 -34.86 -3.85 20.33
N GLN A 55 -35.44 -2.79 19.78
CA GLN A 55 -36.44 -2.87 18.72
C GLN A 55 -35.86 -3.47 17.42
N GLN A 56 -34.62 -3.11 17.08
CA GLN A 56 -33.88 -3.73 15.97
C GLN A 56 -33.63 -5.23 16.21
N ASN A 57 -33.34 -5.64 17.43
CA ASN A 57 -33.14 -7.05 17.78
C ASN A 57 -34.46 -7.84 17.73
N GLU A 58 -35.57 -7.23 18.15
CA GLU A 58 -36.91 -7.83 18.04
C GLU A 58 -37.35 -7.95 16.58
N ASP A 59 -37.08 -6.96 15.73
CA ASP A 59 -37.36 -7.03 14.29
C ASP A 59 -36.51 -8.09 13.58
N LEU A 60 -35.23 -8.23 13.97
CA LEU A 60 -34.37 -9.31 13.45
C LEU A 60 -34.87 -10.69 13.89
N ARG A 61 -35.33 -10.83 15.13
CA ARG A 61 -35.96 -12.08 15.60
C ARG A 61 -37.25 -12.38 14.85
N ARG A 62 -38.10 -11.38 14.62
CA ARG A 62 -39.32 -11.54 13.80
C ARG A 62 -39.00 -11.92 12.35
N MET A 63 -37.94 -11.34 11.77
CA MET A 63 -37.46 -11.75 10.45
C MET A 63 -36.95 -13.20 10.47
N ALA A 64 -36.20 -13.60 11.48
CA ALA A 64 -35.75 -14.99 11.65
C ALA A 64 -36.92 -15.97 11.86
N GLU A 65 -37.96 -15.58 12.59
CA GLU A 65 -39.19 -16.35 12.77
C GLU A 65 -40.01 -16.44 11.48
N SER A 66 -40.05 -15.37 10.67
CA SER A 66 -40.71 -15.38 9.36
C SER A 66 -40.01 -16.26 8.32
N LEU A 67 -38.74 -16.59 8.56
CA LEU A 67 -37.94 -17.53 7.78
C LEU A 67 -38.05 -18.98 8.29
N ARG A 68 -38.77 -19.21 9.39
CA ARG A 68 -38.99 -20.56 9.93
C ARG A 68 -39.99 -21.28 9.04
N ILE A 69 -39.49 -22.25 8.27
CA ILE A 69 -40.28 -23.13 7.41
C ILE A 69 -41.36 -23.82 8.28
N PRO A 70 -42.66 -23.79 7.92
CA PRO A 70 -43.66 -24.60 8.60
C PRO A 70 -43.36 -26.08 8.36
N GLU A 71 -42.99 -26.83 9.40
CA GLU A 71 -43.04 -28.29 9.38
C GLU A 71 -44.52 -28.73 9.47
N GLY A 72 -45.20 -28.69 8.33
CA GLY A 72 -46.55 -29.20 8.13
C GLY A 72 -46.59 -30.22 6.99
N PRO A 73 -47.58 -31.13 6.94
CA PRO A 73 -47.51 -32.35 6.15
C PRO A 73 -47.39 -32.07 4.65
N ILE A 74 -46.60 -32.90 3.98
CA ILE A 74 -46.33 -32.87 2.54
C ILE A 74 -47.64 -33.17 1.80
N ASP A 75 -48.25 -32.14 1.21
CA ASP A 75 -49.32 -32.32 0.23
C ASP A 75 -48.90 -31.81 -1.16
N GLN A 76 -49.33 -32.56 -2.18
CA GLN A 76 -48.76 -32.61 -3.53
C GLN A 76 -49.17 -31.39 -4.38
N GLY A 77 -48.20 -30.54 -4.73
CA GLY A 77 -48.36 -29.45 -5.70
C GLY A 77 -47.01 -29.06 -6.33
N PRO A 78 -46.97 -28.49 -7.55
CA PRO A 78 -45.78 -28.50 -8.41
C PRO A 78 -44.63 -27.68 -7.81
N ALA A 79 -43.54 -28.38 -7.49
CA ALA A 79 -42.35 -27.86 -6.79
C ALA A 79 -41.69 -26.63 -7.46
N SER A 80 -41.91 -26.42 -8.76
CA SER A 80 -41.31 -25.32 -9.54
C SER A 80 -41.75 -23.93 -9.07
N GLY A 81 -43.00 -23.76 -8.63
CA GLY A 81 -43.52 -22.46 -8.18
C GLY A 81 -42.95 -22.01 -6.83
N ARG A 82 -42.70 -22.95 -5.91
CA ARG A 82 -42.10 -22.66 -4.59
C ARG A 82 -40.62 -22.28 -4.71
N VAL A 83 -39.87 -22.93 -5.60
CA VAL A 83 -38.44 -22.63 -5.81
C VAL A 83 -38.27 -21.22 -6.38
N ARG A 84 -39.09 -20.83 -7.37
CA ARG A 84 -39.06 -19.46 -7.92
C ARG A 84 -39.40 -18.38 -6.89
N ALA A 85 -40.40 -18.65 -6.04
CA ALA A 85 -40.78 -17.73 -4.96
C ALA A 85 -39.65 -17.59 -3.91
N LEU A 86 -38.96 -18.69 -3.58
CA LEU A 86 -37.82 -18.69 -2.68
C LEU A 86 -36.60 -17.96 -3.27
N GLU A 87 -36.33 -18.11 -4.58
CA GLU A 87 -35.27 -17.37 -5.27
C GLU A 87 -35.55 -15.86 -5.28
N GLU A 88 -36.80 -15.45 -5.53
CA GLU A 88 -37.19 -14.05 -5.52
C GLU A 88 -37.13 -13.45 -4.10
N GLN A 89 -37.51 -14.21 -3.08
CA GLN A 89 -37.36 -13.83 -1.68
C GLN A 89 -35.89 -13.71 -1.27
N LEU A 90 -35.02 -14.61 -1.73
CA LEU A 90 -33.57 -14.56 -1.49
C LEU A 90 -32.94 -13.32 -2.13
N LEU A 91 -33.37 -12.97 -3.34
CA LEU A 91 -32.88 -11.78 -4.07
C LEU A 91 -33.29 -10.49 -3.35
N LYS A 92 -34.56 -10.38 -2.94
CA LYS A 92 -35.05 -9.24 -2.15
C LYS A 92 -34.36 -9.14 -0.79
N ALA A 93 -34.10 -10.26 -0.13
CA ALA A 93 -33.37 -10.29 1.14
C ALA A 93 -31.90 -9.85 0.97
N LYS A 94 -31.22 -10.29 -0.10
CA LYS A 94 -29.87 -9.81 -0.43
C LYS A 94 -29.83 -8.31 -0.67
N GLU A 95 -30.78 -7.79 -1.43
CA GLU A 95 -30.89 -6.36 -1.73
C GLU A 95 -31.20 -5.52 -0.46
N GLN A 96 -32.06 -6.03 0.43
CA GLN A 96 -32.34 -5.41 1.72
C GLN A 96 -31.12 -5.45 2.66
N ILE A 97 -30.35 -6.54 2.68
CA ILE A 97 -29.09 -6.63 3.44
C ILE A 97 -28.04 -5.65 2.89
N GLU A 98 -27.92 -5.51 1.57
CA GLU A 98 -27.03 -4.52 0.96
C GLU A 98 -27.46 -3.09 1.28
N ASN A 99 -28.76 -2.78 1.22
CA ASN A 99 -29.28 -1.47 1.59
C ASN A 99 -29.10 -1.18 3.08
N TYR A 100 -29.24 -2.19 3.95
CA TYR A 100 -28.97 -2.05 5.38
C TYR A 100 -27.48 -1.83 5.66
N LYS A 101 -26.59 -2.54 4.97
CA LYS A 101 -25.13 -2.29 4.99
C LYS A 101 -24.75 -0.90 4.47
N LYS A 102 -25.46 -0.39 3.46
CA LYS A 102 -25.30 1.00 2.97
C LYS A 102 -25.80 2.02 3.98
N GLN A 103 -26.91 1.77 4.68
CA GLN A 103 -27.45 2.68 5.70
C GLN A 103 -26.61 2.73 6.98
N THR A 104 -25.96 1.64 7.39
CA THR A 104 -25.01 1.65 8.53
C THR A 104 -23.65 2.26 8.20
N ARG A 105 -23.34 2.51 6.93
CA ARG A 105 -22.08 3.11 6.45
C ARG A 105 -21.95 4.63 6.59
N ASN A 106 -23.00 5.34 7.00
CA ASN A 106 -22.97 6.80 7.15
C ASN A 106 -22.32 7.30 8.45
N GLY A 107 -21.77 6.40 9.27
CA GLY A 107 -21.01 6.73 10.48
C GLY A 107 -19.54 6.30 10.37
N LEU A 108 -18.67 6.90 11.17
CA LEU A 108 -17.28 6.45 11.31
C LEU A 108 -17.25 5.03 11.89
N GLY A 109 -16.48 4.15 11.24
CA GLY A 109 -16.32 2.77 11.69
C GLY A 109 -15.66 2.70 13.07
N LYS A 110 -16.13 1.77 13.90
CA LYS A 110 -15.65 1.62 15.29
C LYS A 110 -14.16 1.31 15.30
N ASP A 111 -13.72 0.37 14.47
CA ASP A 111 -12.34 -0.11 14.46
C ASP A 111 -11.40 0.93 13.87
N HIS A 112 -11.81 1.67 12.84
CA HIS A 112 -11.09 2.86 12.36
C HIS A 112 -10.83 3.85 13.50
N GLU A 113 -11.85 4.23 14.26
CA GLU A 113 -11.71 5.21 15.33
C GLU A 113 -10.89 4.70 16.52
N ILE A 114 -10.96 3.40 16.84
CA ILE A 114 -10.10 2.79 17.86
C ILE A 114 -8.63 2.81 17.41
N LEU A 115 -8.34 2.36 16.20
CA LEU A 115 -6.99 2.30 15.66
C LEU A 115 -6.38 3.70 15.53
N ARG A 116 -7.15 4.67 15.00
CA ARG A 116 -6.72 6.08 14.91
C ARG A 116 -6.31 6.64 16.27
N ARG A 117 -7.11 6.44 17.32
CA ARG A 117 -6.77 6.89 18.68
C ARG A 117 -5.61 6.11 19.30
N ARG A 118 -5.49 4.80 19.01
CA ARG A 118 -4.37 3.98 19.49
C ARG A 118 -3.05 4.43 18.88
N ILE A 119 -3.02 4.74 17.59
CA ILE A 119 -1.84 5.31 16.90
C ILE A 119 -1.47 6.65 17.53
N GLU A 120 -2.46 7.52 17.75
CA GLU A 120 -2.24 8.83 18.38
C GLU A 120 -1.66 8.70 19.80
N ASN A 121 -2.23 7.81 20.62
CA ASN A 121 -1.71 7.56 21.96
C ASN A 121 -0.33 6.88 21.92
N GLY A 122 -0.12 5.90 21.02
CA GLY A 122 1.17 5.26 20.81
C GLY A 122 2.28 6.25 20.48
N ALA A 123 1.99 7.25 19.63
CA ALA A 123 2.94 8.33 19.33
C ALA A 123 3.20 9.24 20.55
N LYS A 124 2.19 9.52 21.37
CA LYS A 124 2.35 10.28 22.63
C LYS A 124 3.22 9.52 23.64
N GLU A 125 2.97 8.24 23.84
CA GLU A 125 3.76 7.39 24.74
C GLU A 125 5.21 7.27 24.24
N LEU A 126 5.41 7.13 22.92
CA LEU A 126 6.75 7.13 22.32
C LEU A 126 7.48 8.45 22.64
N TRP A 127 6.78 9.58 22.51
CA TRP A 127 7.36 10.89 22.84
C TRP A 127 7.73 11.02 24.32
N PHE A 128 6.85 10.58 25.23
CA PHE A 128 7.17 10.57 26.67
C PHE A 128 8.37 9.67 26.99
N PHE A 129 8.44 8.50 26.37
CA PHE A 129 9.56 7.58 26.50
C PHE A 129 10.87 8.19 26.00
N LEU A 130 10.87 8.75 24.78
CA LEU A 130 12.02 9.45 24.20
C LEU A 130 12.54 10.56 25.13
N GLN A 131 11.65 11.41 25.64
CA GLN A 131 12.03 12.50 26.54
C GLN A 131 12.63 11.99 27.86
N SER A 132 12.11 10.90 28.40
CA SER A 132 12.58 10.29 29.65
C SER A 132 13.96 9.66 29.48
N GLU A 133 14.13 8.79 28.48
CA GLU A 133 15.36 8.05 28.26
C GLU A 133 16.52 8.95 27.80
N LEU A 134 16.25 9.93 26.93
CA LEU A 134 17.28 10.90 26.53
C LEU A 134 17.77 11.75 27.70
N LYS A 135 16.92 12.05 28.70
CA LYS A 135 17.36 12.73 29.93
C LYS A 135 18.24 11.83 30.80
N LYS A 136 17.94 10.53 30.87
CA LYS A 136 18.77 9.55 31.60
C LYS A 136 20.13 9.38 30.94
N LEU A 137 20.16 9.20 29.60
CA LEU A 137 21.38 9.02 28.81
C LEU A 137 22.39 10.16 29.02
N LYS A 138 21.94 11.40 29.17
CA LYS A 138 22.83 12.55 29.44
C LYS A 138 23.66 12.42 30.73
N ASN A 139 23.24 11.58 31.66
CA ASN A 139 23.91 11.39 32.95
C ASN A 139 24.73 10.08 33.01
N LEU A 140 24.85 9.36 31.89
CA LEU A 140 25.57 8.10 31.79
C LEU A 140 26.86 8.30 30.99
N GLU A 141 27.89 7.53 31.32
CA GLU A 141 29.18 7.56 30.62
C GLU A 141 29.72 6.14 30.37
N GLY A 142 30.67 6.04 29.44
CA GLY A 142 31.40 4.81 29.13
C GLY A 142 30.50 3.64 28.73
N ASN A 143 30.81 2.45 29.23
CA ASN A 143 30.12 1.21 28.87
C ASN A 143 28.65 1.17 29.34
N VAL A 144 28.31 1.91 30.42
CA VAL A 144 26.93 1.97 30.92
C VAL A 144 26.05 2.76 29.97
N LEU A 145 26.57 3.87 29.43
CA LEU A 145 25.91 4.63 28.38
C LEU A 145 25.63 3.79 27.14
N GLN A 146 26.63 3.04 26.66
CA GLN A 146 26.48 2.20 25.47
C GLN A 146 25.40 1.14 25.64
N ARG A 147 25.43 0.39 26.76
CA ARG A 147 24.42 -0.64 27.03
C ARG A 147 23.00 -0.05 27.12
N HIS A 148 22.85 1.08 27.83
CA HIS A 148 21.56 1.76 27.96
C HIS A 148 21.06 2.28 26.60
N ALA A 149 21.95 2.78 25.75
CA ALA A 149 21.60 3.23 24.41
C ALA A 149 21.15 2.07 23.50
N ASP A 150 21.81 0.90 23.59
CA ASP A 150 21.43 -0.30 22.83
C ASP A 150 20.06 -0.85 23.28
N GLU A 151 19.81 -0.91 24.60
CA GLU A 151 18.51 -1.29 25.17
C GLU A 151 17.42 -0.31 24.73
N PHE A 152 17.71 0.99 24.79
CA PHE A 152 16.81 2.04 24.35
C PHE A 152 16.44 1.92 22.87
N LEU A 153 17.41 1.69 21.98
CA LEU A 153 17.16 1.48 20.55
C LEU A 153 16.30 0.24 20.29
N SER A 154 16.54 -0.85 21.03
CA SER A 154 15.73 -2.07 20.94
C SER A 154 14.26 -1.80 21.31
N ASP A 155 14.03 -1.11 22.43
CA ASP A 155 12.69 -0.75 22.89
C ASP A 155 11.97 0.19 21.92
N LEU A 156 12.67 1.21 21.41
CA LEU A 156 12.16 2.12 20.38
C LEU A 156 11.72 1.35 19.13
N GLY A 157 12.53 0.38 18.67
CA GLY A 157 12.17 -0.45 17.54
C GLY A 157 10.87 -1.23 17.79
N HIS A 158 10.70 -1.82 18.97
CA HIS A 158 9.46 -2.54 19.28
C HIS A 158 8.24 -1.63 19.34
N HIS A 159 8.41 -0.41 19.87
CA HIS A 159 7.35 0.59 19.97
C HIS A 159 6.96 1.13 18.59
N GLU A 160 7.92 1.54 17.77
CA GLU A 160 7.73 1.99 16.39
C GLU A 160 6.96 0.94 15.58
N ARG A 161 7.41 -0.32 15.62
CA ARG A 161 6.76 -1.41 14.89
C ARG A 161 5.34 -1.67 15.36
N SER A 162 5.00 -1.36 16.61
CA SER A 162 3.62 -1.46 17.10
C SER A 162 2.72 -0.41 16.45
N ILE A 163 3.18 0.85 16.37
CA ILE A 163 2.50 1.94 15.67
C ILE A 163 2.33 1.62 14.18
N MET A 164 3.38 1.11 13.53
CA MET A 164 3.32 0.72 12.11
C MET A 164 2.36 -0.44 11.85
N THR A 165 2.23 -1.37 12.80
CA THR A 165 1.26 -2.47 12.73
C THR A 165 -0.17 -1.95 12.84
N ASP A 166 -0.45 -1.02 13.75
CA ASP A 166 -1.76 -0.39 13.86
C ASP A 166 -2.10 0.46 12.62
N LEU A 167 -1.13 1.17 12.04
CA LEU A 167 -1.29 1.89 10.77
C LEU A 167 -1.63 0.94 9.61
N TYR A 168 -1.00 -0.24 9.57
CA TYR A 168 -1.38 -1.27 8.62
C TYR A 168 -2.84 -1.70 8.81
N TYR A 169 -3.27 -2.02 10.03
CA TYR A 169 -4.67 -2.40 10.26
C TYR A 169 -5.65 -1.27 9.94
N LEU A 170 -5.30 -0.02 10.22
CA LEU A 170 -6.09 1.15 9.84
C LEU A 170 -6.27 1.24 8.31
N SER A 171 -5.24 0.87 7.55
CA SER A 171 -5.33 0.82 6.08
C SER A 171 -6.27 -0.26 5.54
N GLN A 172 -6.62 -1.28 6.33
CA GLN A 172 -7.44 -2.41 5.90
C GLN A 172 -8.87 -2.36 6.41
N THR A 173 -9.08 -1.77 7.59
CA THR A 173 -10.35 -1.81 8.32
C THR A 173 -11.53 -1.18 7.56
N ASP A 174 -12.74 -1.49 8.01
CA ASP A 174 -14.01 -0.95 7.47
C ASP A 174 -14.19 -1.13 5.94
N GLY A 175 -13.57 -2.16 5.37
CA GLY A 175 -13.62 -2.49 3.94
C GLY A 175 -12.71 -1.63 3.07
N ALA A 176 -11.79 -0.86 3.66
CA ALA A 176 -10.81 -0.06 2.92
C ALA A 176 -9.85 -0.93 2.10
N GLY A 177 -9.47 -2.11 2.62
CA GLY A 177 -8.65 -3.10 1.90
C GLY A 177 -9.32 -3.56 0.60
N ASP A 178 -10.52 -4.15 0.72
CA ASP A 178 -11.29 -4.66 -0.42
C ASP A 178 -11.56 -3.58 -1.48
N TRP A 179 -11.90 -2.36 -1.04
CA TRP A 179 -12.14 -1.24 -1.95
C TRP A 179 -10.86 -0.85 -2.71
N ARG A 180 -9.72 -0.78 -2.02
CA ARG A 180 -8.43 -0.42 -2.63
C ARG A 180 -7.98 -1.45 -3.66
N GLU A 181 -8.11 -2.73 -3.34
CA GLU A 181 -7.78 -3.82 -4.27
C GLU A 181 -8.65 -3.75 -5.53
N LYS A 182 -9.96 -3.57 -5.36
CA LYS A 182 -10.89 -3.44 -6.48
C LYS A 182 -10.53 -2.24 -7.37
N GLU A 183 -10.36 -1.05 -6.79
CA GLU A 183 -10.06 0.15 -7.58
C GLU A 183 -8.69 0.06 -8.28
N ALA A 184 -7.67 -0.52 -7.63
CA ALA A 184 -6.36 -0.75 -8.24
C ALA A 184 -6.44 -1.71 -9.45
N LYS A 185 -7.26 -2.76 -9.32
CA LYS A 185 -7.54 -3.71 -10.40
C LYS A 185 -8.29 -3.04 -11.54
N ASP A 186 -9.35 -2.30 -11.25
CA ASP A 186 -10.16 -1.58 -12.25
C ASP A 186 -9.30 -0.56 -13.03
N LEU A 187 -8.41 0.17 -12.35
CA LEU A 187 -7.46 1.09 -12.98
C LEU A 187 -6.46 0.38 -13.89
N THR A 188 -5.90 -0.75 -13.43
CA THR A 188 -4.98 -1.56 -14.24
C THR A 188 -5.69 -2.09 -15.48
N GLU A 189 -6.89 -2.67 -15.33
CA GLU A 189 -7.68 -3.18 -16.46
C GLU A 189 -8.02 -2.08 -17.47
N LEU A 190 -8.37 -0.88 -17.00
CA LEU A 190 -8.63 0.28 -17.85
C LEU A 190 -7.39 0.64 -18.68
N VAL A 191 -6.23 0.80 -18.04
CA VAL A 191 -5.00 1.22 -18.73
C VAL A 191 -4.52 0.12 -19.68
N GLN A 192 -4.49 -1.14 -19.24
CA GLN A 192 -4.11 -2.26 -20.11
C GLN A 192 -5.04 -2.36 -21.33
N ARG A 193 -6.35 -2.11 -21.18
CA ARG A 193 -7.29 -2.06 -22.32
C ARG A 193 -6.98 -0.93 -23.28
N ARG A 194 -6.65 0.28 -22.79
CA ARG A 194 -6.25 1.42 -23.62
C ARG A 194 -4.95 1.13 -24.38
N ILE A 195 -3.95 0.54 -23.72
CA ILE A 195 -2.69 0.14 -24.35
C ILE A 195 -2.93 -0.92 -25.43
N THR A 196 -3.67 -1.99 -25.12
CA THR A 196 -4.02 -3.04 -26.09
C THR A 196 -4.77 -2.46 -27.29
N TYR A 197 -5.70 -1.55 -27.07
CA TYR A 197 -6.42 -0.87 -28.16
C TYR A 197 -5.47 -0.09 -29.07
N LEU A 198 -4.58 0.73 -28.49
CA LEU A 198 -3.58 1.50 -29.23
C LEU A 198 -2.64 0.60 -30.02
N GLN A 199 -2.20 -0.50 -29.42
CA GLN A 199 -1.23 -1.40 -30.02
C GLN A 199 -1.81 -2.24 -31.15
N ASN A 200 -3.13 -2.44 -31.21
CA ASN A 200 -3.76 -3.36 -32.17
C ASN A 200 -4.73 -2.63 -33.12
N PRO A 201 -4.22 -1.76 -34.02
CA PRO A 201 -5.07 -1.12 -35.01
C PRO A 201 -5.66 -2.15 -35.98
N LYS A 202 -6.84 -1.84 -36.54
CA LYS A 202 -7.51 -2.70 -37.53
C LYS A 202 -6.76 -2.80 -38.85
N ASP A 203 -6.13 -1.70 -39.27
CA ASP A 203 -5.38 -1.59 -40.52
C ASP A 203 -3.97 -1.04 -40.21
N CYS A 204 -2.99 -1.94 -40.11
CA CYS A 204 -1.60 -1.57 -39.80
C CYS A 204 -0.97 -0.69 -40.89
N SER A 205 -1.41 -0.81 -42.15
CA SER A 205 -0.86 -0.03 -43.27
C SER A 205 -1.18 1.46 -43.17
N LYS A 206 -2.27 1.81 -42.44
CA LYS A 206 -2.74 3.19 -42.24
C LYS A 206 -2.52 3.71 -40.82
N ALA A 207 -2.11 2.85 -39.89
CA ALA A 207 -1.86 3.24 -38.52
C ALA A 207 -0.70 4.25 -38.45
N LYS A 208 -0.81 5.22 -37.53
CA LYS A 208 0.33 6.04 -37.13
C LYS A 208 1.22 5.23 -36.21
N LYS A 209 2.53 5.25 -36.46
CA LYS A 209 3.51 4.39 -35.82
C LYS A 209 4.60 5.22 -35.16
N LEU A 210 5.14 4.70 -34.06
CA LEU A 210 6.35 5.21 -33.43
C LEU A 210 7.34 4.05 -33.33
N VAL A 211 8.49 4.19 -33.98
CA VAL A 211 9.55 3.18 -34.02
C VAL A 211 10.51 3.41 -32.87
N CYS A 212 10.80 2.35 -32.12
CA CYS A 212 11.76 2.34 -31.03
C CYS A 212 12.76 1.20 -31.25
N ASN A 213 14.05 1.48 -31.14
CA ASN A 213 15.09 0.48 -31.29
C ASN A 213 15.64 0.06 -29.91
N ILE A 214 15.57 -1.22 -29.57
CA ILE A 214 15.95 -1.70 -28.22
C ILE A 214 17.45 -1.55 -27.92
N ASN A 215 18.30 -1.41 -28.94
CA ASN A 215 19.75 -1.53 -28.84
C ASN A 215 20.47 -0.29 -28.27
N LYS A 216 19.89 0.34 -27.24
CA LYS A 216 20.60 1.36 -26.45
C LYS A 216 21.86 0.74 -25.82
N GLY A 217 22.95 1.51 -25.79
CA GLY A 217 24.26 1.12 -25.29
C GLY A 217 24.37 0.93 -23.77
N CYS A 218 23.53 0.10 -23.16
CA CYS A 218 23.49 -0.16 -21.73
C CYS A 218 22.94 -1.56 -21.40
N GLY A 219 22.81 -1.91 -20.12
CA GLY A 219 22.30 -3.22 -19.67
C GLY A 219 20.78 -3.39 -19.80
N TYR A 220 20.27 -4.60 -19.52
CA TYR A 220 18.87 -5.01 -19.71
C TYR A 220 17.86 -4.04 -19.08
N GLY A 221 18.00 -3.72 -17.78
CA GLY A 221 17.07 -2.83 -17.10
C GLY A 221 17.02 -1.42 -17.72
N CYS A 222 18.16 -0.91 -18.18
CA CYS A 222 18.22 0.37 -18.89
C CYS A 222 17.57 0.29 -20.29
N GLN A 223 17.75 -0.83 -21.01
CA GLN A 223 17.08 -1.05 -22.30
C GLN A 223 15.57 -1.22 -22.14
N LEU A 224 15.09 -1.94 -21.12
CA LEU A 224 13.68 -2.04 -20.80
C LEU A 224 13.08 -0.66 -20.48
N HIS A 225 13.76 0.16 -19.66
CA HIS A 225 13.34 1.53 -19.40
C HIS A 225 13.34 2.42 -20.65
N HIS A 226 14.26 2.18 -21.61
CA HIS A 226 14.22 2.84 -22.90
C HIS A 226 12.94 2.49 -23.69
N VAL A 227 12.57 1.20 -23.75
CA VAL A 227 11.33 0.78 -24.42
C VAL A 227 10.09 1.33 -23.71
N VAL A 228 10.08 1.34 -22.37
CA VAL A 228 9.01 1.96 -21.57
C VAL A 228 8.85 3.45 -21.91
N TYR A 229 9.96 4.18 -21.98
CA TYR A 229 9.97 5.59 -22.39
C TYR A 229 9.37 5.77 -23.80
N CYS A 230 9.78 4.95 -24.77
CA CYS A 230 9.21 4.97 -26.11
C CYS A 230 7.70 4.74 -26.08
N PHE A 231 7.26 3.77 -25.28
CA PHE A 231 5.86 3.38 -25.18
C PHE A 231 4.99 4.47 -24.55
N MET A 232 5.49 5.17 -23.54
CA MET A 232 4.79 6.31 -22.94
C MET A 232 4.57 7.44 -23.94
N ILE A 233 5.58 7.75 -24.77
CA ILE A 233 5.45 8.77 -25.84
C ILE A 233 4.51 8.27 -26.94
N ALA A 234 4.62 7.00 -27.34
CA ALA A 234 3.72 6.40 -28.32
C ALA A 234 2.26 6.49 -27.84
N TYR A 235 2.02 6.21 -26.56
CA TYR A 235 0.71 6.35 -25.92
C TYR A 235 0.19 7.78 -25.95
N GLY A 236 0.99 8.76 -25.50
CA GLY A 236 0.60 10.17 -25.49
C GLY A 236 0.32 10.74 -26.88
N THR A 237 1.09 10.31 -27.88
CA THR A 237 0.96 10.78 -29.28
C THR A 237 -0.01 9.94 -30.11
N GLN A 238 -0.70 8.96 -29.50
CA GLN A 238 -1.64 8.04 -30.18
C GLN A 238 -1.02 7.30 -31.38
N ARG A 239 0.22 6.83 -31.21
CA ARG A 239 0.96 6.05 -32.20
C ARG A 239 1.13 4.61 -31.71
N THR A 240 0.92 3.63 -32.58
CA THR A 240 1.26 2.23 -32.29
C THR A 240 2.78 2.10 -32.16
N LEU A 241 3.25 1.56 -31.05
CA LEU A 241 4.67 1.28 -30.84
C LEU A 241 5.10 0.10 -31.71
N ILE A 242 6.12 0.34 -32.53
CA ILE A 242 6.85 -0.68 -33.30
C ILE A 242 8.22 -0.84 -32.65
N LEU A 243 8.52 -2.05 -32.17
CA LEU A 243 9.77 -2.36 -31.49
C LEU A 243 10.72 -3.07 -32.44
N GLU A 244 11.82 -2.42 -32.80
CA GLU A 244 12.92 -3.04 -33.52
C GLU A 244 13.88 -3.70 -32.54
N SER A 245 13.97 -5.02 -32.63
CA SER A 245 14.69 -5.84 -31.65
C SER A 245 15.76 -6.75 -32.27
N GLN A 246 15.98 -6.70 -33.58
CA GLN A 246 17.03 -7.50 -34.23
C GLN A 246 18.42 -7.15 -33.68
N ASN A 247 19.29 -8.16 -33.63
CA ASN A 247 20.66 -8.05 -33.11
C ASN A 247 20.72 -7.57 -31.65
N TRP A 248 19.68 -7.90 -30.86
CA TRP A 248 19.67 -7.58 -29.45
C TRP A 248 20.76 -8.34 -28.70
N ARG A 249 21.58 -7.61 -27.94
CA ARG A 249 22.77 -8.16 -27.25
C ARG A 249 22.46 -9.30 -26.26
N TYR A 250 21.23 -9.37 -25.76
CA TYR A 250 20.79 -10.41 -24.82
C TYR A 250 20.17 -11.63 -25.53
N ALA A 251 19.65 -11.45 -26.74
CA ALA A 251 19.12 -12.52 -27.58
C ALA A 251 19.11 -12.04 -29.03
N THR A 252 19.97 -12.58 -29.89
CA THR A 252 20.14 -12.09 -31.27
C THR A 252 18.87 -12.24 -32.11
N GLY A 253 18.00 -13.20 -31.77
CA GLY A 253 16.67 -13.40 -32.35
C GLY A 253 15.63 -12.33 -31.97
N GLY A 254 15.97 -11.43 -31.04
CA GLY A 254 15.16 -10.27 -30.68
C GLY A 254 14.21 -10.49 -29.50
N TRP A 255 13.33 -9.51 -29.31
CA TRP A 255 12.43 -9.39 -28.16
C TRP A 255 11.53 -10.61 -27.99
N GLU A 256 11.02 -11.11 -29.11
CA GLU A 256 10.08 -12.22 -29.21
C GLU A 256 10.69 -13.56 -28.77
N THR A 257 12.02 -13.60 -28.57
CA THR A 257 12.67 -14.78 -27.96
C THR A 257 12.12 -15.02 -26.56
N VAL A 258 11.87 -13.99 -25.76
CA VAL A 258 11.47 -14.10 -24.34
C VAL A 258 10.07 -13.55 -24.04
N PHE A 259 9.64 -12.49 -24.73
CA PHE A 259 8.37 -11.82 -24.46
C PHE A 259 7.43 -11.88 -25.66
N ARG A 260 6.13 -11.69 -25.44
CA ARG A 260 5.15 -11.57 -26.53
C ARG A 260 5.45 -10.33 -27.38
N PRO A 261 5.09 -10.33 -28.67
CA PRO A 261 5.19 -9.14 -29.49
C PRO A 261 4.37 -8.00 -28.87
N VAL A 262 4.82 -6.76 -29.09
CA VAL A 262 4.17 -5.57 -28.55
C VAL A 262 2.80 -5.29 -29.20
N SER A 263 2.52 -5.93 -30.34
CA SER A 263 1.24 -5.88 -31.07
C SER A 263 0.99 -7.24 -31.73
N GLU A 264 -0.27 -7.66 -31.78
CA GLU A 264 -0.70 -8.85 -32.52
C GLU A 264 -1.08 -8.51 -33.97
N THR A 265 -1.48 -7.26 -34.25
CA THR A 265 -1.99 -6.86 -35.58
C THR A 265 -1.08 -5.91 -36.34
N CYS A 266 -0.08 -5.32 -35.70
CA CYS A 266 0.78 -4.31 -36.32
C CYS A 266 2.20 -4.31 -35.75
N THR A 267 3.07 -5.11 -36.36
CA THR A 267 4.51 -5.21 -36.03
C THR A 267 5.40 -4.64 -37.12
N ASP A 268 4.84 -4.31 -38.29
CA ASP A 268 5.58 -3.80 -39.43
C ASP A 268 5.71 -2.27 -39.42
N ARG A 269 6.87 -1.75 -39.84
CA ARG A 269 7.20 -0.32 -39.84
C ARG A 269 6.87 0.42 -41.15
N SER A 270 6.19 -0.22 -42.11
CA SER A 270 5.84 0.44 -43.37
C SER A 270 4.90 1.63 -43.15
N GLY A 271 4.97 2.61 -44.05
CA GLY A 271 4.08 3.76 -44.08
C GLY A 271 4.39 4.64 -45.27
N THR A 272 3.47 5.55 -45.60
CA THR A 272 3.61 6.48 -46.72
C THR A 272 4.63 7.58 -46.44
N SER A 273 4.87 7.91 -45.17
CA SER A 273 5.86 8.88 -44.74
C SER A 273 6.57 8.43 -43.47
N THR A 274 7.90 8.57 -43.47
CA THR A 274 8.79 8.21 -42.35
C THR A 274 9.72 9.37 -42.05
N GLY A 275 9.96 9.67 -40.79
CA GLY A 275 10.90 10.70 -40.37
C GLY A 275 11.36 10.53 -38.92
N HIS A 276 12.47 11.16 -38.57
CA HIS A 276 12.92 11.24 -37.18
C HIS A 276 12.02 12.19 -36.38
N TRP A 277 11.91 11.94 -35.08
CA TRP A 277 11.21 12.82 -34.15
C TRP A 277 11.67 14.27 -34.30
N SER A 278 10.72 15.18 -34.56
CA SER A 278 10.94 16.62 -34.65
C SER A 278 9.98 17.43 -33.77
N GLY A 279 9.09 16.73 -33.06
CA GLY A 279 8.10 17.27 -32.14
C GLY A 279 6.68 17.02 -32.63
N GLU A 280 5.78 16.70 -31.70
CA GLU A 280 4.41 16.25 -32.01
C GLU A 280 3.66 17.13 -33.01
N VAL A 281 3.78 18.45 -32.89
CA VAL A 281 3.13 19.41 -33.81
C VAL A 281 3.67 19.29 -35.23
N LYS A 282 4.99 19.17 -35.40
CA LYS A 282 5.64 19.04 -36.71
C LYS A 282 5.40 17.67 -37.33
N ASP A 283 5.38 16.64 -36.49
CA ASP A 283 5.22 15.25 -36.91
C ASP A 283 3.75 14.85 -37.11
N LYS A 284 2.79 15.79 -37.00
CA LYS A 284 1.34 15.52 -37.07
C LYS A 284 0.93 14.71 -38.31
N ASN A 285 1.56 14.96 -39.46
CA ASN A 285 1.25 14.31 -40.74
C ASN A 285 2.27 13.22 -41.13
N VAL A 286 3.28 12.97 -40.30
CA VAL A 286 4.25 11.89 -40.51
C VAL A 286 3.64 10.60 -39.99
N GLN A 287 3.52 9.57 -40.84
CA GLN A 287 2.88 8.32 -40.46
C GLN A 287 3.76 7.52 -39.49
N VAL A 288 5.05 7.38 -39.81
CA VAL A 288 6.01 6.61 -39.03
C VAL A 288 7.09 7.53 -38.47
N VAL A 289 7.14 7.66 -37.14
CA VAL A 289 8.13 8.52 -36.48
C VAL A 289 9.17 7.67 -35.76
N GLU A 290 10.44 7.88 -36.05
CA GLU A 290 11.55 7.22 -35.38
C GLU A 290 11.97 8.01 -34.14
N LEU A 291 11.87 7.38 -32.97
CA LEU A 291 12.17 8.03 -31.70
C LEU A 291 13.60 7.71 -31.25
N PRO A 292 14.44 8.72 -30.96
CA PRO A 292 15.78 8.49 -30.43
C PRO A 292 15.75 8.11 -28.94
N ILE A 293 16.92 7.77 -28.41
CA ILE A 293 17.12 7.64 -26.96
C ILE A 293 16.79 8.96 -26.25
N VAL A 294 16.33 8.87 -25.01
CA VAL A 294 15.90 10.04 -24.21
C VAL A 294 17.00 11.10 -24.04
N ASP A 295 18.26 10.68 -24.07
CA ASP A 295 19.47 11.50 -23.92
C ASP A 295 19.63 12.50 -25.07
N SER A 296 19.15 12.16 -26.27
CA SER A 296 19.21 12.99 -27.48
C SER A 296 17.83 13.45 -27.97
N LEU A 297 16.78 13.27 -27.17
CA LEU A 297 15.43 13.65 -27.53
C LEU A 297 15.24 15.18 -27.49
N HIS A 298 14.98 15.78 -28.66
CA HIS A 298 14.60 17.18 -28.76
C HIS A 298 13.58 17.40 -29.90
N PRO A 299 12.48 18.16 -29.68
CA PRO A 299 12.04 18.70 -28.38
C PRO A 299 11.47 17.60 -27.48
N ARG A 300 11.47 17.81 -26.16
CA ARG A 300 10.91 16.84 -25.20
C ARG A 300 9.37 16.97 -25.17
N PRO A 301 8.60 15.88 -25.39
CA PRO A 301 7.15 15.91 -25.22
C PRO A 301 6.76 15.89 -23.73
N PRO A 302 5.48 16.22 -23.39
CA PRO A 302 5.01 16.21 -22.01
C PRO A 302 4.77 14.80 -21.44
N TYR A 303 4.83 13.76 -22.27
CA TYR A 303 4.50 12.37 -21.90
C TYR A 303 5.68 11.62 -21.27
N LEU A 304 6.32 12.22 -20.27
CA LEU A 304 7.52 11.68 -19.60
C LEU A 304 7.29 11.53 -18.10
N PRO A 305 7.91 10.53 -17.45
CA PRO A 305 7.96 10.49 -15.99
C PRO A 305 8.58 11.77 -15.42
N LEU A 306 8.19 12.24 -14.23
CA LEU A 306 7.28 11.58 -13.28
C LEU A 306 5.80 12.01 -13.42
N ALA A 307 5.42 12.64 -14.53
CA ALA A 307 4.03 13.03 -14.76
C ALA A 307 3.11 11.82 -14.95
N ILE A 308 1.85 11.97 -14.52
CA ILE A 308 0.78 10.98 -14.68
C ILE A 308 -0.37 11.56 -15.51
N PRO A 309 -1.22 10.73 -16.14
CA PRO A 309 -2.38 11.20 -16.87
C PRO A 309 -3.36 11.95 -15.96
N GLU A 310 -3.77 13.14 -16.37
CA GLU A 310 -4.69 14.01 -15.62
C GLU A 310 -6.01 13.29 -15.29
N ASP A 311 -6.55 12.51 -16.24
CA ASP A 311 -7.81 11.78 -16.07
C ASP A 311 -7.75 10.66 -15.02
N LEU A 312 -6.55 10.22 -14.63
CA LEU A 312 -6.33 9.17 -13.63
C LEU A 312 -5.78 9.70 -12.30
N ALA A 313 -5.31 10.95 -12.24
CA ALA A 313 -4.57 11.49 -11.11
C ALA A 313 -5.34 11.36 -9.79
N ASP A 314 -6.58 11.84 -9.73
CA ASP A 314 -7.41 11.79 -8.52
C ASP A 314 -7.68 10.36 -8.05
N ARG A 315 -7.86 9.43 -9.00
CA ARG A 315 -8.10 8.01 -8.66
C ARG A 315 -6.83 7.36 -8.11
N LEU A 316 -5.68 7.67 -8.70
CA LEU A 316 -4.39 7.10 -8.29
C LEU A 316 -3.96 7.58 -6.91
N VAL A 317 -4.10 8.88 -6.60
CA VAL A 317 -3.73 9.42 -5.28
C VAL A 317 -4.54 8.77 -4.14
N ARG A 318 -5.78 8.35 -4.40
CA ARG A 318 -6.59 7.63 -3.40
C ARG A 318 -6.14 6.18 -3.13
N VAL A 319 -5.35 5.59 -4.02
CA VAL A 319 -5.06 4.15 -4.02
C VAL A 319 -3.57 3.86 -3.81
N HIS A 320 -2.68 4.68 -4.38
CA HIS A 320 -1.26 4.40 -4.49
C HIS A 320 -0.41 5.52 -3.89
N GLY A 321 0.59 5.17 -3.08
CA GLY A 321 1.49 6.13 -2.43
C GLY A 321 2.49 6.82 -3.37
N ASP A 322 2.74 6.23 -4.54
CA ASP A 322 3.56 6.80 -5.62
C ASP A 322 2.90 6.59 -7.00
N PRO A 323 2.02 7.50 -7.44
CA PRO A 323 1.34 7.38 -8.72
C PRO A 323 2.26 7.33 -9.95
N ALA A 324 3.45 7.95 -9.88
CA ALA A 324 4.38 7.99 -11.01
C ALA A 324 4.95 6.60 -11.30
N VAL A 325 5.36 5.88 -10.25
CA VAL A 325 5.81 4.48 -10.38
C VAL A 325 4.67 3.57 -10.85
N TRP A 326 3.45 3.78 -10.32
CA TRP A 326 2.28 3.01 -10.78
C TRP A 326 2.06 3.20 -12.28
N TRP A 327 2.13 4.43 -12.80
CA TRP A 327 1.93 4.72 -14.22
C TRP A 327 3.00 4.06 -15.10
N VAL A 328 4.28 4.19 -14.73
CA VAL A 328 5.40 3.52 -15.41
C VAL A 328 5.21 2.00 -15.42
N SER A 329 4.74 1.43 -14.30
CA SER A 329 4.55 -0.02 -14.17
C SER A 329 3.52 -0.60 -15.14
N GLN A 330 2.56 0.20 -15.63
CA GLN A 330 1.55 -0.27 -16.59
C GLN A 330 2.17 -0.63 -17.94
N PHE A 331 3.16 0.14 -18.39
CA PHE A 331 3.91 -0.15 -19.61
C PHE A 331 4.85 -1.33 -19.42
N VAL A 332 5.56 -1.39 -18.28
CA VAL A 332 6.37 -2.56 -17.91
C VAL A 332 5.52 -3.83 -17.95
N LYS A 333 4.36 -3.83 -17.28
CA LYS A 333 3.40 -4.94 -17.24
C LYS A 333 3.00 -5.43 -18.62
N TYR A 334 2.73 -4.52 -19.56
CA TYR A 334 2.36 -4.88 -20.92
C TYR A 334 3.55 -5.45 -21.70
N LEU A 335 4.75 -4.87 -21.54
CA LEU A 335 5.94 -5.31 -22.24
C LEU A 335 6.34 -6.72 -21.82
N ILE A 336 6.46 -6.99 -20.52
CA ILE A 336 7.01 -8.25 -20.01
C ILE A 336 6.03 -9.44 -20.04
N ARG A 337 4.98 -9.39 -20.86
CA ARG A 337 4.08 -10.54 -21.07
C ARG A 337 4.93 -11.70 -21.61
N PRO A 338 5.11 -12.80 -20.85
CA PRO A 338 6.07 -13.83 -21.21
C PRO A 338 5.59 -14.63 -22.42
N GLN A 339 6.55 -15.16 -23.18
CA GLN A 339 6.26 -16.29 -24.07
C GLN A 339 5.90 -17.53 -23.26
N PRO A 340 5.13 -18.49 -23.82
CA PRO A 340 4.69 -19.66 -23.08
C PRO A 340 5.82 -20.49 -22.45
N TRP A 341 6.97 -20.57 -23.11
CA TRP A 341 8.12 -21.30 -22.59
C TRP A 341 8.74 -20.62 -21.36
N LEU A 342 8.81 -19.29 -21.35
CA LEU A 342 9.33 -18.50 -20.23
C LEU A 342 8.37 -18.54 -19.04
N GLU A 343 7.06 -18.47 -19.29
CA GLU A 343 6.03 -18.64 -18.26
C GLU A 343 6.19 -19.99 -17.55
N LYS A 344 6.33 -21.07 -18.34
CA LYS A 344 6.59 -22.42 -17.82
C LYS A 344 7.91 -22.50 -17.04
N GLU A 345 8.97 -21.87 -17.53
CA GLU A 345 10.26 -21.84 -16.85
C GLU A 345 10.18 -21.13 -15.48
N ILE A 346 9.45 -20.00 -15.40
CA ILE A 346 9.20 -19.29 -14.15
C ILE A 346 8.43 -20.17 -13.16
N GLU A 347 7.39 -20.88 -13.61
CA GLU A 347 6.64 -21.81 -12.75
C GLU A 347 7.50 -22.98 -12.26
N GLU A 348 8.33 -23.56 -13.14
CA GLU A 348 9.26 -24.61 -12.78
C GLU A 348 10.33 -24.13 -11.79
N ALA A 349 10.91 -22.95 -12.02
CA ALA A 349 11.89 -22.34 -11.13
C ALA A 349 11.27 -22.04 -9.75
N THR A 350 10.05 -21.49 -9.73
CA THR A 350 9.30 -21.23 -8.49
C THR A 350 9.14 -22.50 -7.65
N ARG A 351 8.80 -23.64 -8.28
CA ARG A 351 8.71 -24.94 -7.62
C ARG A 351 10.07 -25.48 -7.18
N LYS A 352 11.08 -25.45 -8.06
CA LYS A 352 12.42 -25.98 -7.79
C LYS A 352 13.14 -25.24 -6.66
N LEU A 353 12.99 -23.92 -6.60
CA LEU A 353 13.52 -23.07 -5.54
C LEU A 353 12.71 -23.17 -4.24
N GLY A 354 11.52 -23.78 -4.28
CA GLY A 354 10.63 -23.81 -3.12
C GLY A 354 10.17 -22.40 -2.70
N PHE A 355 10.05 -21.47 -3.66
CA PHE A 355 9.73 -20.07 -3.39
C PHE A 355 8.32 -19.94 -2.79
N LYS A 356 8.25 -19.44 -1.55
CA LYS A 356 7.00 -19.31 -0.79
C LYS A 356 7.03 -18.11 0.16
N HIS A 357 5.86 -17.55 0.44
CA HIS A 357 5.69 -16.44 1.37
C HIS A 357 5.65 -16.91 2.84
N PRO A 358 6.01 -16.05 3.82
CA PRO A 358 6.64 -14.73 3.64
C PRO A 358 8.11 -14.87 3.20
N VAL A 359 8.52 -13.99 2.27
CA VAL A 359 9.87 -13.92 1.70
C VAL A 359 10.21 -12.46 1.42
N ILE A 360 11.45 -12.06 1.68
CA ILE A 360 11.98 -10.74 1.36
C ILE A 360 13.00 -10.88 0.24
N GLY A 361 12.82 -10.11 -0.84
CA GLY A 361 13.79 -10.06 -1.94
C GLY A 361 14.92 -9.09 -1.62
N VAL A 362 16.16 -9.51 -1.85
CA VAL A 362 17.37 -8.70 -1.68
C VAL A 362 18.15 -8.73 -2.98
N HIS A 363 18.38 -7.56 -3.57
CA HIS A 363 19.24 -7.41 -4.73
C HIS A 363 20.55 -6.73 -4.31
N VAL A 364 21.67 -7.44 -4.43
CA VAL A 364 23.01 -6.89 -4.19
C VAL A 364 23.70 -6.74 -5.53
N ARG A 365 23.95 -5.50 -5.94
CA ARG A 365 24.63 -5.17 -7.20
C ARG A 365 26.06 -4.74 -6.91
N ARG A 366 27.04 -5.47 -7.45
CA ARG A 366 28.47 -5.20 -7.29
C ARG A 366 29.11 -4.92 -8.66
N THR A 367 30.01 -5.81 -9.09
CA THR A 367 30.78 -5.79 -10.35
C THR A 367 31.05 -4.39 -10.92
N ASP A 368 30.60 -4.10 -12.15
CA ASP A 368 30.86 -2.87 -12.90
C ASP A 368 30.19 -1.60 -12.34
N LYS A 369 29.26 -1.73 -11.38
CA LYS A 369 28.55 -0.58 -10.80
C LYS A 369 29.30 0.06 -9.65
N VAL A 370 30.13 -0.71 -8.95
CA VAL A 370 30.93 -0.20 -7.82
C VAL A 370 32.01 0.74 -8.34
N GLY A 371 32.05 1.96 -7.80
CA GLY A 371 33.04 2.97 -8.15
C GLY A 371 32.73 3.79 -9.41
N THR A 372 31.62 3.50 -10.09
CA THR A 372 31.14 4.26 -11.26
C THR A 372 29.78 4.88 -10.99
N GLU A 373 28.78 4.05 -10.66
CA GLU A 373 27.38 4.45 -10.48
C GLU A 373 26.87 4.22 -9.05
N ALA A 374 27.54 3.37 -8.27
CA ALA A 374 27.16 3.01 -6.90
C ALA A 374 28.37 2.70 -6.01
N ALA A 375 28.12 2.60 -4.71
CA ALA A 375 29.11 2.18 -3.73
C ALA A 375 29.03 0.67 -3.44
N PHE A 376 30.10 0.12 -2.88
CA PHE A 376 30.07 -1.24 -2.32
C PHE A 376 29.32 -1.23 -0.99
N HIS A 377 28.37 -2.13 -0.84
CA HIS A 377 27.63 -2.35 0.40
C HIS A 377 27.81 -3.81 0.88
N PRO A 378 28.25 -4.03 2.14
CA PRO A 378 28.39 -5.37 2.70
C PRO A 378 27.02 -6.02 2.93
N ILE A 379 26.96 -7.36 2.96
CA ILE A 379 25.67 -8.08 3.08
C ILE A 379 24.95 -7.76 4.38
N GLU A 380 25.69 -7.48 5.45
CA GLU A 380 25.15 -7.13 6.77
C GLU A 380 24.24 -5.91 6.72
N GLU A 381 24.57 -4.90 5.91
CA GLU A 381 23.78 -3.68 5.77
C GLU A 381 22.37 -3.99 5.25
N TYR A 382 22.27 -4.85 4.24
CA TYR A 382 20.97 -5.33 3.73
C TYR A 382 20.22 -6.14 4.78
N MET A 383 20.94 -6.98 5.52
CA MET A 383 20.32 -7.94 6.46
C MET A 383 19.76 -7.27 7.71
N VAL A 384 20.24 -6.07 8.10
CA VAL A 384 19.61 -5.26 9.15
C VAL A 384 18.16 -4.93 8.79
N HIS A 385 17.92 -4.46 7.57
CA HIS A 385 16.57 -4.11 7.11
C HIS A 385 15.67 -5.34 6.90
N VAL A 386 16.25 -6.45 6.43
CA VAL A 386 15.54 -7.74 6.32
C VAL A 386 15.05 -8.20 7.69
N GLU A 387 15.94 -8.17 8.69
CA GLU A 387 15.61 -8.55 10.06
C GLU A 387 14.51 -7.66 10.65
N GLU A 388 14.68 -6.34 10.54
CA GLU A 388 13.71 -5.36 11.01
C GLU A 388 12.32 -5.57 10.38
N HIS A 389 12.28 -5.85 9.08
CA HIS A 389 11.02 -6.10 8.39
C HIS A 389 10.39 -7.44 8.79
N PHE A 390 11.17 -8.50 9.01
CA PHE A 390 10.63 -9.76 9.55
C PHE A 390 10.08 -9.59 10.97
N GLN A 391 10.69 -8.74 11.81
CA GLN A 391 10.15 -8.40 13.11
C GLN A 391 8.81 -7.66 13.00
N LEU A 392 8.66 -6.77 12.01
CA LEU A 392 7.38 -6.12 11.71
C LEU A 392 6.32 -7.13 11.22
N LEU A 393 6.67 -8.02 10.29
CA LEU A 393 5.76 -9.05 9.79
C LEU A 393 5.27 -9.99 10.90
N ALA A 394 6.16 -10.40 11.79
CA ALA A 394 5.85 -11.28 12.92
C ALA A 394 4.80 -10.69 13.89
N ARG A 395 4.57 -9.37 13.87
CA ARG A 395 3.51 -8.73 14.67
C ARG A 395 2.10 -8.93 14.12
N ARG A 396 1.97 -9.28 12.83
CA ARG A 396 0.66 -9.36 12.13
C ARG A 396 0.39 -10.70 11.46
N MET A 397 1.41 -11.54 11.32
CA MET A 397 1.25 -12.87 10.74
C MET A 397 2.27 -13.85 11.33
N GLN A 398 1.96 -15.14 11.25
CA GLN A 398 2.91 -16.18 11.61
C GLN A 398 4.06 -16.21 10.60
N VAL A 399 5.28 -16.04 11.09
CA VAL A 399 6.51 -16.20 10.30
C VAL A 399 7.09 -17.57 10.65
N ASP A 400 6.74 -18.58 9.86
CA ASP A 400 7.23 -19.95 10.03
C ASP A 400 8.74 -20.05 9.78
N LYS A 401 9.23 -19.32 8.78
CA LYS A 401 10.64 -19.23 8.42
C LYS A 401 10.94 -17.87 7.80
N ARG A 402 12.13 -17.33 8.09
CA ARG A 402 12.60 -16.08 7.50
C ARG A 402 13.29 -16.38 6.17
N ARG A 403 12.60 -16.20 5.05
CA ARG A 403 13.12 -16.52 3.71
C ARG A 403 13.67 -15.29 3.01
N VAL A 404 14.83 -15.42 2.38
CA VAL A 404 15.43 -14.37 1.58
C VAL A 404 15.66 -14.89 0.16
N TYR A 405 15.09 -14.20 -0.81
CA TYR A 405 15.44 -14.42 -2.21
C TYR A 405 16.58 -13.46 -2.57
N LEU A 406 17.76 -14.00 -2.87
CA LEU A 406 18.97 -13.20 -3.10
C LEU A 406 19.30 -13.18 -4.59
N ALA A 407 19.21 -12.00 -5.20
CA ALA A 407 19.66 -11.74 -6.57
C ALA A 407 20.99 -10.96 -6.54
N THR A 408 22.04 -11.51 -7.14
CA THR A 408 23.38 -10.91 -7.12
C THR A 408 24.16 -11.23 -8.38
N ASP A 409 24.97 -10.28 -8.82
CA ASP A 409 25.97 -10.43 -9.89
C ASP A 409 27.35 -10.90 -9.37
N ASP A 410 27.50 -10.99 -8.05
CA ASP A 410 28.66 -11.60 -7.38
C ASP A 410 28.33 -13.04 -6.97
N PRO A 411 28.94 -14.07 -7.62
CA PRO A 411 28.64 -15.48 -7.35
C PRO A 411 29.16 -15.95 -5.98
N SER A 412 30.12 -15.23 -5.37
CA SER A 412 30.67 -15.61 -4.06
C SER A 412 29.73 -15.25 -2.90
N LEU A 413 28.85 -14.27 -3.11
CA LEU A 413 28.00 -13.69 -2.09
C LEU A 413 27.01 -14.68 -1.48
N LEU A 414 26.52 -15.67 -2.25
CA LEU A 414 25.59 -16.67 -1.73
C LEU A 414 26.22 -17.50 -0.60
N LYS A 415 27.47 -17.92 -0.79
CA LYS A 415 28.21 -18.70 0.20
C LYS A 415 28.51 -17.85 1.43
N GLU A 416 28.90 -16.60 1.22
CA GLU A 416 29.11 -15.62 2.29
C GLU A 416 27.85 -15.41 3.13
N ALA A 417 26.72 -15.10 2.47
CA ALA A 417 25.44 -14.86 3.11
C ALA A 417 24.98 -16.07 3.95
N LYS A 418 25.03 -17.28 3.37
CA LYS A 418 24.67 -18.51 4.11
C LYS A 418 25.54 -18.72 5.33
N THR A 419 26.86 -18.52 5.22
CA THR A 419 27.80 -18.71 6.34
C THR A 419 27.52 -17.71 7.47
N LYS A 420 27.32 -16.43 7.13
CA LYS A 420 27.11 -15.37 8.12
C LYS A 420 25.70 -15.41 8.75
N LEU A 421 24.68 -15.81 8.00
CA LEU A 421 23.29 -15.83 8.47
C LEU A 421 22.95 -17.10 9.26
N ILE A 422 23.50 -18.26 8.88
CA ILE A 422 23.31 -19.52 9.63
C ILE A 422 24.17 -19.52 10.90
N GLY A 423 25.34 -18.88 10.88
CA GLY A 423 26.27 -18.83 12.02
C GLY A 423 25.85 -17.92 13.17
N LYS A 424 24.97 -16.93 12.96
CA LYS A 424 24.68 -15.89 13.97
C LYS A 424 23.56 -16.22 14.96
N GLU A 425 22.72 -17.21 14.73
CA GLU A 425 21.74 -17.73 15.70
C GLU A 425 21.01 -18.93 15.08
N ARG A 426 20.40 -19.81 15.88
CA ARG A 426 19.49 -20.89 15.43
C ARG A 426 18.21 -20.33 14.77
N ARG A 427 18.33 -19.54 13.70
CA ARG A 427 17.25 -18.99 12.88
C ARG A 427 17.57 -19.39 11.44
N THR A 428 16.82 -20.35 10.92
CA THR A 428 17.02 -20.86 9.56
C THR A 428 16.58 -19.80 8.54
N VAL A 429 17.50 -18.91 8.15
CA VAL A 429 17.32 -18.06 6.98
C VAL A 429 17.67 -18.90 5.75
N GLU A 430 16.66 -19.22 4.94
CA GLU A 430 16.89 -19.84 3.63
C GLU A 430 17.19 -18.75 2.62
N VAL A 431 18.38 -18.85 2.02
CA VAL A 431 18.82 -17.99 0.93
C VAL A 431 18.82 -18.82 -0.34
N ASP A 432 17.85 -18.55 -1.20
CA ASP A 432 17.73 -19.18 -2.51
C ASP A 432 18.26 -18.21 -3.58
N ASN A 433 19.02 -18.76 -4.53
CA ASN A 433 19.59 -18.01 -5.65
C ASN A 433 19.28 -18.77 -6.94
N PRO A 434 18.71 -18.14 -7.97
CA PRO A 434 18.78 -18.66 -9.33
C PRO A 434 20.18 -18.41 -9.87
N ILE A 435 21.12 -19.33 -9.64
CA ILE A 435 22.33 -19.33 -10.45
C ILE A 435 21.93 -19.92 -11.81
N TRP A 436 21.93 -19.07 -12.82
CA TRP A 436 21.95 -19.45 -14.24
C TRP A 436 23.31 -19.09 -14.82
#